data_AF-A0A522SHX5-F1
#
_entry.id   AF-A0A522SHX5-F1
#
_cell.length_a   1.000
_cell.length_b   1.000
_cell.length_c   1.000
_cell.angle_alpha   90.00
_cell.angle_beta   90.00
_cell.angle_gamma   90.00
#
_symmetry.space_group_name_H-M   'P 1'
#
loop_
_entity.id
_entity.type
_entity.pdbx_description
1 polymer ?
#
loop_
_entity_poly.entity_id
_entity_poly.type
_entity_poly.pdbx_seq_one_letter_code
_entity_poly.pdbx_strand_id
1 'polypeptide(L)'
;MPTTLMTPGVYVEEKNAFPGSAVAVETAVPVFIGYTEKAEWSGKSLIRKPTRITSFAEYVENFGGGFKPQFSIAPPAGAASASDTFNLNGTQMAVTINQNNTAYLFNSIRLFYANGGGNCYILSVGTYGTGGAADKKAEIEIKAEDFIGSTDNPVTVFDLLEKEYEPTMVVIPDIIALGKDAYNSVYTKVLEHCGKVQSRIGIFDLRKQAAGEKTEDLVQEFRNDIGVNFLNYGTAYYPWLKTTIVQPGEVDFENLDPSVDLEKTLPESSAQEVVKKFKATANPDSSTKQNYHQSLKASSPTYINILEEIRSRLNELPPSGAIAGTYTMVDNTRGVWKS
;
A
#
# COMPACT_ATOMS: atom_id res chain seq x y z
N MET A 1 -3.29 -30.96 -42.99
CA MET A 1 -3.63 -31.80 -44.14
C MET A 1 -2.37 -32.59 -44.50
N PRO A 2 -2.37 -33.94 -44.53
CA PRO A 2 -1.20 -34.67 -45.01
C PRO A 2 -1.18 -34.63 -46.54
N THR A 3 -0.15 -34.02 -47.11
CA THR A 3 0.15 -34.05 -48.54
C THR A 3 0.85 -35.37 -48.86
N THR A 4 0.08 -36.40 -49.19
CA THR A 4 0.64 -37.64 -49.74
C THR A 4 1.21 -37.34 -51.13
N LEU A 5 2.54 -37.34 -51.24
CA LEU A 5 3.26 -37.12 -52.49
C LEU A 5 3.20 -38.41 -53.34
N MET A 6 2.60 -38.34 -54.53
CA MET A 6 2.22 -39.52 -55.34
C MET A 6 3.21 -39.86 -56.48
N THR A 7 4.36 -39.19 -56.58
CA THR A 7 5.34 -39.46 -57.64
C THR A 7 6.74 -39.75 -57.07
N PRO A 8 7.49 -40.72 -57.64
CA PRO A 8 8.87 -40.96 -57.22
C PRO A 8 9.75 -39.75 -57.61
N GLY A 9 10.35 -39.09 -56.62
CA GLY A 9 11.20 -37.93 -56.82
C GLY A 9 11.84 -37.44 -55.51
N VAL A 10 12.79 -36.50 -55.61
CA VAL A 10 13.35 -35.81 -54.44
C VAL A 10 12.50 -34.57 -54.18
N TYR A 11 11.92 -34.48 -52.98
CA TYR A 11 11.17 -33.32 -52.53
C TYR A 11 11.95 -32.62 -51.42
N VAL A 12 12.11 -31.31 -51.56
CA VAL A 12 12.65 -30.45 -50.50
C VAL A 12 11.48 -29.76 -49.84
N GLU A 13 11.26 -30.06 -48.56
CA GLU A 13 10.29 -29.38 -47.72
C GLU A 13 11.07 -28.51 -46.73
N GLU A 14 11.00 -27.19 -46.86
CA GLU A 14 11.52 -26.27 -45.85
C GLU A 14 10.57 -26.29 -44.65
N LYS A 15 10.85 -27.18 -43.70
CA LYS A 15 10.26 -27.07 -42.36
C LYS A 15 10.93 -25.89 -41.66
N ASN A 16 10.14 -24.90 -41.29
CA ASN A 16 10.59 -23.81 -40.43
C ASN A 16 11.06 -24.44 -39.10
N ALA A 17 12.37 -24.60 -38.93
CA ALA A 17 12.99 -25.35 -37.84
C ALA A 17 13.27 -24.49 -36.60
N PHE A 18 12.91 -23.21 -36.66
CA PHE A 18 12.92 -22.37 -35.47
C PHE A 18 11.66 -22.69 -34.67
N PRO A 19 11.77 -23.22 -33.43
CA PRO A 19 10.63 -23.13 -32.53
C PRO A 19 10.20 -21.67 -32.52
N GLY A 20 8.90 -21.40 -32.66
CA GLY A 20 8.40 -20.04 -32.46
C GLY A 20 9.01 -19.55 -31.15
N SER A 21 9.70 -18.40 -31.18
CA SER A 21 10.39 -17.91 -30.00
C SER A 21 9.37 -17.89 -28.87
N ALA A 22 9.56 -18.70 -27.83
CA ALA A 22 8.73 -18.62 -26.66
C ALA A 22 8.87 -17.18 -26.16
N VAL A 23 7.78 -16.42 -26.21
CA VAL A 23 7.74 -15.12 -25.55
C VAL A 23 8.02 -15.42 -24.09
N ALA A 24 9.10 -14.86 -23.55
CA ALA A 24 9.37 -14.97 -22.14
C ALA A 24 8.17 -14.36 -21.41
N VAL A 25 7.36 -15.21 -20.77
CA VAL A 25 6.27 -14.75 -19.93
C VAL A 25 6.90 -14.43 -18.59
N GLU A 26 6.72 -13.20 -18.12
CA GLU A 26 7.20 -12.78 -16.81
C GLU A 26 6.57 -13.66 -15.74
N THR A 27 7.41 -14.33 -14.92
CA THR A 27 6.95 -15.31 -13.94
C THR A 27 6.54 -14.69 -12.61
N ALA A 28 6.92 -13.44 -12.37
CA ALA A 28 6.63 -12.67 -11.16
C ALA A 28 5.99 -11.32 -11.51
N VAL A 29 4.69 -11.34 -11.82
CA VAL A 29 3.89 -10.13 -12.07
C VAL A 29 2.84 -10.01 -10.98
N PRO A 30 3.03 -9.17 -9.96
CA PRO A 30 2.03 -8.98 -8.93
C PRO A 30 0.86 -8.12 -9.42
N VAL A 31 -0.34 -8.41 -8.92
CA VAL A 31 -1.42 -7.43 -8.85
C VAL A 31 -1.51 -6.87 -7.45
N PHE A 32 -1.42 -5.55 -7.34
CA PHE A 32 -1.66 -4.80 -6.13
C PHE A 32 -3.09 -4.28 -6.12
N ILE A 33 -3.83 -4.59 -5.06
CA ILE A 33 -5.24 -4.25 -4.90
C ILE A 33 -5.42 -3.34 -3.69
N GLY A 34 -6.11 -2.22 -3.85
CA GLY A 34 -6.34 -1.27 -2.77
C GLY A 34 -6.95 0.04 -3.24
N TYR A 35 -6.98 1.04 -2.36
CA TYR A 35 -7.47 2.38 -2.65
C TYR A 35 -6.35 3.25 -3.18
N THR A 36 -6.70 4.13 -4.12
CA THR A 36 -5.76 5.04 -4.79
C THR A 36 -6.20 6.50 -4.63
N GLU A 37 -5.35 7.47 -4.91
CA GLU A 37 -5.79 8.88 -4.88
C GLU A 37 -6.76 9.15 -6.03
N LYS A 38 -6.40 8.67 -7.22
CA LYS A 38 -7.25 8.71 -8.41
C LYS A 38 -7.19 7.36 -9.11
N ALA A 39 -7.99 7.18 -10.14
CA ALA A 39 -7.90 6.01 -11.01
C ALA A 39 -8.50 6.41 -12.36
N GLU A 40 -7.68 7.08 -13.17
CA GLU A 40 -8.10 7.62 -14.46
C GLU A 40 -6.93 7.62 -15.44
N TRP A 41 -7.22 7.27 -16.69
CA TRP A 41 -6.31 7.46 -17.81
C TRP A 41 -7.05 8.07 -19.00
N SER A 42 -6.54 9.20 -19.50
CA SER A 42 -7.12 9.92 -20.64
C SER A 42 -8.63 10.20 -20.51
N GLY A 43 -9.08 10.65 -19.32
CA GLY A 43 -10.49 10.94 -19.05
C GLY A 43 -11.38 9.71 -18.83
N LYS A 44 -10.81 8.49 -18.82
CA LYS A 44 -11.54 7.25 -18.57
C LYS A 44 -11.19 6.69 -17.20
N SER A 45 -12.21 6.35 -16.42
CA SER A 45 -12.02 5.70 -15.12
C SER A 45 -11.34 4.34 -15.25
N LEU A 46 -10.35 4.12 -14.38
CA LEU A 46 -9.64 2.86 -14.13
C LEU A 46 -10.13 2.17 -12.84
N ILE A 47 -11.12 2.74 -12.14
CA ILE A 47 -11.71 2.12 -10.94
C ILE A 47 -12.23 0.73 -11.31
N ARG A 48 -11.83 -0.28 -10.53
CA ARG A 48 -12.20 -1.68 -10.73
C ARG A 48 -11.82 -2.23 -12.10
N LYS A 49 -10.72 -1.73 -12.68
CA LYS A 49 -10.12 -2.27 -13.91
C LYS A 49 -8.65 -2.59 -13.63
N PRO A 50 -8.26 -3.88 -13.65
CA PRO A 50 -6.86 -4.24 -13.55
C PRO A 50 -6.08 -3.54 -14.65
N THR A 51 -5.09 -2.74 -14.25
CA THR A 51 -4.32 -1.91 -15.18
C THR A 51 -2.85 -2.26 -15.01
N ARG A 52 -2.25 -2.80 -16.07
CA ARG A 52 -0.82 -3.06 -16.12
C ARG A 52 -0.05 -1.74 -16.08
N ILE A 53 0.98 -1.67 -15.26
CA ILE A 53 1.94 -0.59 -15.20
C ILE A 53 3.36 -1.16 -15.24
N THR A 54 4.29 -0.35 -15.71
CA THR A 54 5.68 -0.71 -15.95
C THR A 54 6.67 0.07 -15.08
N SER A 55 6.19 1.10 -14.39
CA SER A 55 7.01 1.94 -13.52
C SER A 55 6.20 2.65 -12.45
N PHE A 56 6.89 3.15 -11.42
CA PHE A 56 6.27 4.02 -10.43
C PHE A 56 5.77 5.35 -11.01
N ALA A 57 6.42 5.87 -12.05
CA ALA A 57 5.97 7.11 -12.70
C ALA A 57 4.58 6.92 -13.34
N GLU A 58 4.36 5.78 -13.99
CA GLU A 58 3.06 5.40 -14.57
C GLU A 58 2.00 5.18 -13.49
N TYR A 59 2.40 4.63 -12.32
CA TYR A 59 1.51 4.59 -11.16
C TYR A 59 1.03 6.00 -10.79
N VAL A 60 1.96 6.95 -10.60
CA VAL A 60 1.61 8.32 -10.18
C VAL A 60 0.75 9.02 -11.22
N GLU A 61 1.04 8.81 -12.51
CA GLU A 61 0.26 9.37 -13.62
C GLU A 61 -1.21 8.90 -13.58
N ASN A 62 -1.44 7.60 -13.38
CA ASN A 62 -2.77 6.99 -13.50
C ASN A 62 -3.55 6.91 -12.18
N PHE A 63 -2.83 6.78 -11.05
CA PHE A 63 -3.39 6.48 -9.72
C PHE A 63 -3.07 7.52 -8.63
N GLY A 64 -2.18 8.47 -8.91
CA GLY A 64 -1.88 9.59 -8.04
C GLY A 64 -0.93 9.27 -6.88
N GLY A 65 -0.96 10.12 -5.86
CA GLY A 65 -0.10 10.09 -4.67
C GLY A 65 -0.65 9.27 -3.50
N GLY A 66 0.06 9.34 -2.38
CA GLY A 66 -0.35 8.69 -1.13
C GLY A 66 -1.46 9.45 -0.42
N PHE A 67 -2.28 8.72 0.34
CA PHE A 67 -3.21 9.31 1.29
C PHE A 67 -2.42 10.15 2.31
N LYS A 68 -2.96 11.30 2.72
CA LYS A 68 -2.37 12.15 3.78
C LYS A 68 -3.05 11.83 5.12
N PRO A 69 -2.50 10.92 5.94
CA PRO A 69 -3.05 10.62 7.26
C PRO A 69 -2.95 11.79 8.21
N GLN A 70 -3.99 11.93 9.02
CA GLN A 70 -4.06 12.81 10.17
C GLN A 70 -3.71 12.08 11.46
N PHE A 71 -3.00 12.78 12.32
CA PHE A 71 -2.47 12.28 13.58
C PHE A 71 -2.89 13.15 14.75
N SER A 72 -3.30 12.49 15.83
CA SER A 72 -3.52 13.12 17.12
C SER A 72 -2.25 13.04 17.98
N ILE A 73 -2.12 13.98 18.91
CA ILE A 73 -1.06 14.02 19.91
C ILE A 73 -1.73 13.95 21.29
N ALA A 74 -1.49 12.86 22.02
CA ALA A 74 -2.05 12.64 23.34
C ALA A 74 -1.07 11.86 24.22
N PRO A 75 -1.22 11.86 25.55
CA PRO A 75 -0.52 10.90 26.40
C PRO A 75 -0.79 9.46 25.91
N PRO A 76 0.18 8.54 25.99
CA PRO A 76 0.02 7.19 25.48
C PRO A 76 -1.14 6.47 26.18
N ALA A 77 -2.02 5.84 25.40
CA ALA A 77 -3.08 4.99 25.92
C ALA A 77 -2.50 3.60 26.29
N GLY A 78 -2.14 3.42 27.55
CA GLY A 78 -1.66 2.13 28.07
C GLY A 78 -0.15 1.93 27.95
N ALA A 79 0.28 0.65 27.88
CA ALA A 79 1.69 0.29 27.79
C ALA A 79 2.25 0.65 26.40
N ALA A 80 2.79 1.86 26.25
CA ALA A 80 3.56 2.24 25.08
C ALA A 80 5.04 1.92 25.30
N SER A 81 5.72 1.44 24.25
CA SER A 81 7.18 1.28 24.31
C SER A 81 7.84 2.66 24.39
N ALA A 82 9.04 2.74 24.98
CA ALA A 82 9.80 4.00 24.98
C ALA A 82 10.03 4.53 23.54
N SER A 83 10.12 3.65 22.55
CA SER A 83 10.23 3.99 21.12
C SER A 83 8.94 4.50 20.48
N ASP A 84 7.82 4.44 21.18
CA ASP A 84 6.49 4.85 20.69
C ASP A 84 6.05 6.21 21.22
N THR A 85 6.91 6.86 22.00
CA THR A 85 6.60 8.07 22.74
C THR A 85 7.74 9.06 22.67
N PHE A 86 7.41 10.34 22.78
CA PHE A 86 8.37 11.43 22.84
C PHE A 86 8.03 12.36 24.02
N ASN A 87 9.05 13.05 24.54
CA ASN A 87 8.85 14.01 25.62
C ASN A 87 8.41 15.36 25.05
N LEU A 88 7.27 15.85 25.53
CA LEU A 88 6.76 17.18 25.27
C LEU A 88 6.52 17.88 26.61
N ASN A 89 7.32 18.90 26.91
CA ASN A 89 7.20 19.69 28.15
C ASN A 89 7.19 18.85 29.44
N GLY A 90 8.06 17.83 29.51
CA GLY A 90 8.14 16.92 30.65
C GLY A 90 7.01 15.89 30.74
N THR A 91 6.09 15.88 29.77
CA THR A 91 5.03 14.88 29.63
C THR A 91 5.37 13.93 28.49
N GLN A 92 5.22 12.63 28.72
CA GLN A 92 5.37 11.63 27.67
C GLN A 92 4.13 11.63 26.79
N MET A 93 4.31 11.88 25.50
CA MET A 93 3.24 11.95 24.49
C MET A 93 3.46 10.88 23.42
N ALA A 94 2.39 10.50 22.74
CA ALA A 94 2.42 9.62 21.57
C ALA A 94 1.75 10.32 20.39
N VAL A 95 2.30 10.07 19.20
CA VAL A 95 1.62 10.40 17.94
C VAL A 95 0.85 9.18 17.47
N THR A 96 -0.48 9.33 17.35
CA THR A 96 -1.40 8.25 17.00
C THR A 96 -2.15 8.61 15.74
N ILE A 97 -2.13 7.70 14.76
CA ILE A 97 -2.91 7.86 13.53
C ILE A 97 -4.40 7.85 13.88
N ASN A 98 -5.18 8.75 13.28
CA ASN A 98 -6.61 8.82 13.51
C ASN A 98 -7.32 7.55 13.00
N GLN A 99 -8.54 7.33 13.49
CA GLN A 99 -9.40 6.30 12.91
C GLN A 99 -9.67 6.61 11.43
N ASN A 100 -9.84 5.56 10.62
CA ASN A 100 -10.13 5.69 9.19
C ASN A 100 -9.15 6.62 8.48
N ASN A 101 -7.85 6.50 8.77
CA ASN A 101 -6.83 7.37 8.18
C ASN A 101 -5.67 6.56 7.60
N THR A 102 -5.87 5.29 7.27
CA THR A 102 -4.76 4.41 6.88
C THR A 102 -5.02 3.79 5.51
N ALA A 103 -4.10 4.03 4.57
CA ALA A 103 -3.98 3.33 3.30
C ALA A 103 -2.49 3.06 3.02
N TYR A 104 -2.16 1.81 2.72
CA TYR A 104 -0.79 1.29 2.55
C TYR A 104 -0.39 1.09 1.09
N LEU A 105 -1.33 1.03 0.14
CA LEU A 105 -1.08 0.68 -1.27
C LEU A 105 0.02 1.54 -1.90
N PHE A 106 -0.09 2.86 -1.79
CA PHE A 106 0.89 3.78 -2.38
C PHE A 106 2.32 3.52 -1.90
N ASN A 107 2.52 3.43 -0.59
CA ASN A 107 3.84 3.18 -0.02
C ASN A 107 4.31 1.74 -0.24
N SER A 108 3.39 0.77 -0.35
CA SER A 108 3.72 -0.61 -0.70
C SER A 108 4.20 -0.73 -2.14
N ILE A 109 3.66 0.06 -3.07
CA ILE A 109 4.15 0.17 -4.45
C ILE A 109 5.55 0.82 -4.48
N ARG A 110 5.77 1.90 -3.72
CA ARG A 110 7.13 2.48 -3.59
C ARG A 110 8.12 1.46 -3.07
N LEU A 111 7.71 0.69 -2.06
CA LEU A 111 8.52 -0.36 -1.45
C LEU A 111 8.78 -1.51 -2.43
N PHE A 112 7.80 -1.90 -3.25
CA PHE A 112 7.95 -2.88 -4.32
C PHE A 112 9.04 -2.47 -5.31
N TYR A 113 8.95 -1.27 -5.89
CA TYR A 113 9.94 -0.79 -6.85
C TYR A 113 11.33 -0.58 -6.20
N ALA A 114 11.37 -0.14 -4.95
CA ALA A 114 12.63 -0.01 -4.20
C ALA A 114 13.35 -1.35 -3.95
N ASN A 115 12.62 -2.48 -4.01
CA ASN A 115 13.15 -3.83 -3.78
C ASN A 115 13.24 -4.67 -5.07
N GLY A 116 13.35 -4.03 -6.23
CA GLY A 116 13.55 -4.72 -7.51
C GLY A 116 12.27 -5.16 -8.21
N GLY A 117 11.14 -4.56 -7.84
CA GLY A 117 9.88 -4.69 -8.56
C GLY A 117 9.98 -4.23 -10.02
N GLY A 118 9.27 -4.94 -10.89
CA GLY A 118 9.17 -4.67 -12.32
C GLY A 118 7.73 -4.35 -12.73
N ASN A 119 7.25 -4.98 -13.78
CA ASN A 119 5.85 -4.83 -14.21
C ASN A 119 4.90 -5.35 -13.12
N CYS A 120 3.79 -4.64 -12.94
CA CYS A 120 2.73 -5.08 -12.04
C CYS A 120 1.39 -4.59 -12.54
N TYR A 121 0.31 -5.11 -11.94
CA TYR A 121 -1.04 -4.63 -12.15
C TYR A 121 -1.49 -3.83 -10.94
N ILE A 122 -2.23 -2.76 -11.16
CA ILE A 122 -2.97 -2.04 -10.13
C ILE A 122 -4.45 -2.31 -10.33
N LEU A 123 -5.13 -2.70 -9.26
CA LEU A 123 -6.58 -2.81 -9.21
C LEU A 123 -7.12 -1.91 -8.10
N SER A 124 -7.50 -0.68 -8.50
CA SER A 124 -8.11 0.27 -7.59
C SER A 124 -9.54 -0.15 -7.23
N VAL A 125 -9.84 -0.30 -5.93
CA VAL A 125 -11.20 -0.62 -5.44
C VAL A 125 -12.01 0.64 -5.13
N GLY A 126 -11.36 1.79 -5.00
CA GLY A 126 -11.96 3.08 -4.71
C GLY A 126 -10.89 4.17 -4.61
N THR A 127 -11.33 5.42 -4.51
CA THR A 127 -10.43 6.58 -4.46
C THR A 127 -10.56 7.38 -3.17
N TYR A 128 -9.44 7.91 -2.66
CA TYR A 128 -9.39 8.95 -1.64
C TYR A 128 -9.02 10.30 -2.25
N GLY A 129 -9.46 11.42 -1.67
CA GLY A 129 -8.93 12.74 -2.04
C GLY A 129 -9.41 13.38 -3.36
N THR A 130 -10.19 12.69 -4.21
CA THR A 130 -10.66 13.26 -5.49
C THR A 130 -12.17 13.24 -5.70
N GLY A 131 -12.89 14.03 -4.91
CA GLY A 131 -14.09 14.67 -5.43
C GLY A 131 -13.99 16.18 -5.24
N GLY A 132 -14.96 16.94 -5.75
CA GLY A 132 -15.00 18.40 -5.64
C GLY A 132 -14.89 18.89 -4.18
N ALA A 133 -14.97 20.20 -3.94
CA ALA A 133 -14.81 20.77 -2.59
C ALA A 133 -15.71 20.15 -1.48
N ALA A 134 -16.73 19.36 -1.84
CA ALA A 134 -17.59 18.60 -0.93
C ALA A 134 -17.13 17.15 -0.61
N ASP A 135 -16.17 16.60 -1.34
CA ASP A 135 -15.83 15.16 -1.37
C ASP A 135 -14.35 14.85 -1.10
N LYS A 136 -13.57 15.84 -0.66
CA LYS A 136 -12.25 15.59 -0.06
C LYS A 136 -12.46 14.90 1.29
N LYS A 137 -12.66 13.59 1.26
CA LYS A 137 -12.77 12.81 2.49
C LYS A 137 -11.45 12.96 3.25
N ALA A 138 -11.52 13.60 4.41
CA ALA A 138 -10.43 13.68 5.38
C ALA A 138 -10.10 12.30 6.00
N GLU A 139 -10.93 11.30 5.71
CA GLU A 139 -10.86 9.95 6.23
C GLU A 139 -11.04 8.93 5.10
N ILE A 140 -10.34 7.82 5.19
CA ILE A 140 -10.51 6.61 4.42
C ILE A 140 -10.78 5.42 5.34
N GLU A 141 -11.98 4.87 5.23
CA GLU A 141 -12.34 3.60 5.85
C GLU A 141 -12.07 2.46 4.86
N ILE A 142 -11.23 1.51 5.25
CA ILE A 142 -10.96 0.29 4.47
C ILE A 142 -12.11 -0.68 4.72
N LYS A 143 -12.71 -1.21 3.64
CA LYS A 143 -13.88 -2.09 3.70
C LYS A 143 -13.60 -3.39 2.99
N ALA A 144 -13.88 -4.53 3.64
CA ALA A 144 -13.74 -5.83 3.01
C ALA A 144 -14.64 -5.95 1.77
N GLU A 145 -15.84 -5.37 1.85
CA GLU A 145 -16.88 -5.39 0.82
C GLU A 145 -16.41 -4.78 -0.52
N ASP A 146 -15.50 -3.81 -0.50
CA ASP A 146 -14.96 -3.22 -1.72
C ASP A 146 -14.07 -4.23 -2.50
N PHE A 147 -13.54 -5.24 -1.80
CA PHE A 147 -12.75 -6.35 -2.37
C PHE A 147 -13.64 -7.56 -2.67
N ILE A 148 -14.44 -8.02 -1.71
CA ILE A 148 -15.20 -9.29 -1.81
C ILE A 148 -16.62 -9.12 -2.33
N GLY A 149 -17.00 -7.91 -2.74
CA GLY A 149 -18.33 -7.59 -3.21
C GLY A 149 -19.32 -7.30 -2.06
N SER A 150 -20.42 -6.66 -2.43
CA SER A 150 -21.54 -6.33 -1.56
C SER A 150 -22.86 -6.60 -2.27
N THR A 151 -23.99 -6.43 -1.57
CA THR A 151 -25.31 -6.49 -2.20
C THR A 151 -25.46 -5.48 -3.35
N ASP A 152 -24.89 -4.28 -3.19
CA ASP A 152 -24.99 -3.19 -4.18
C ASP A 152 -23.95 -3.32 -5.30
N ASN A 153 -22.80 -3.94 -5.01
CA ASN A 153 -21.74 -4.20 -5.99
C ASN A 153 -21.23 -5.64 -5.83
N PRO A 154 -21.93 -6.64 -6.42
CA PRO A 154 -21.66 -8.05 -6.16
C PRO A 154 -20.40 -8.58 -6.86
N VAL A 155 -19.85 -7.82 -7.82
CA VAL A 155 -18.63 -8.23 -8.51
C VAL A 155 -17.46 -8.08 -7.54
N THR A 156 -16.68 -9.12 -7.34
CA THR A 156 -15.49 -9.10 -6.50
C THR A 156 -14.26 -8.67 -7.30
N VAL A 157 -13.17 -8.32 -6.62
CA VAL A 157 -11.87 -8.12 -7.30
C VAL A 157 -11.36 -9.40 -7.94
N PHE A 158 -11.73 -10.56 -7.38
CA PHE A 158 -11.33 -11.87 -7.89
C PHE A 158 -12.02 -12.21 -9.21
N ASP A 159 -13.32 -11.87 -9.36
CA ASP A 159 -14.05 -12.02 -10.63
C ASP A 159 -13.45 -11.19 -11.77
N LEU A 160 -12.88 -10.02 -11.44
CA LEU A 160 -12.17 -9.18 -12.40
C LEU A 160 -10.84 -9.82 -12.77
N LEU A 161 -10.11 -10.31 -11.77
CA LEU A 161 -8.81 -10.94 -11.94
C LEU A 161 -8.83 -12.31 -12.62
N GLU A 162 -9.97 -13.01 -12.63
CA GLU A 162 -10.14 -14.23 -13.44
C GLU A 162 -10.03 -13.96 -14.96
N LYS A 163 -10.25 -12.71 -15.38
CA LYS A 163 -10.14 -12.30 -16.79
C LYS A 163 -8.72 -11.87 -17.17
N GLU A 164 -7.82 -11.77 -16.19
CA GLU A 164 -6.43 -11.36 -16.35
C GLU A 164 -5.50 -12.56 -16.12
N TYR A 165 -4.75 -12.96 -17.15
CA TYR A 165 -3.90 -14.14 -17.13
C TYR A 165 -2.46 -13.86 -16.68
N GLU A 166 -1.99 -12.62 -16.82
CA GLU A 166 -0.61 -12.24 -16.53
C GLU A 166 -0.28 -12.20 -15.02
N PRO A 167 -1.17 -11.76 -14.11
CA PRO A 167 -0.84 -11.72 -12.69
C PRO A 167 -0.56 -13.10 -12.07
N THR A 168 0.62 -13.24 -11.45
CA THR A 168 1.09 -14.45 -10.75
C THR A 168 1.19 -14.29 -9.24
N MET A 169 1.01 -13.07 -8.72
CA MET A 169 0.94 -12.81 -7.27
C MET A 169 -0.23 -11.87 -6.96
N VAL A 170 -0.89 -12.07 -5.84
CA VAL A 170 -1.96 -11.18 -5.32
C VAL A 170 -1.48 -10.52 -4.05
N VAL A 171 -1.40 -9.19 -4.06
CA VAL A 171 -0.92 -8.37 -2.95
C VAL A 171 -2.00 -7.36 -2.59
N ILE A 172 -2.47 -7.38 -1.35
CA ILE A 172 -3.57 -6.52 -0.88
C ILE A 172 -3.14 -5.78 0.38
N PRO A 173 -2.23 -4.78 0.27
CA PRO A 173 -1.59 -4.19 1.44
C PRO A 173 -2.55 -3.34 2.29
N ASP A 174 -3.61 -2.79 1.70
CA ASP A 174 -4.57 -1.96 2.44
C ASP A 174 -5.42 -2.76 3.42
N ILE A 175 -5.76 -4.01 3.10
CA ILE A 175 -6.75 -4.76 3.87
C ILE A 175 -6.27 -5.07 5.29
N ILE A 176 -4.94 -5.11 5.52
CA ILE A 176 -4.38 -5.35 6.86
C ILE A 176 -4.68 -4.21 7.84
N ALA A 177 -5.17 -3.06 7.36
CA ALA A 177 -5.72 -2.00 8.21
C ALA A 177 -6.95 -2.46 9.02
N LEU A 178 -7.64 -3.53 8.58
CA LEU A 178 -8.69 -4.21 9.36
C LEU A 178 -8.12 -5.05 10.53
N GLY A 179 -6.80 -5.12 10.69
CA GLY A 179 -6.16 -5.99 11.65
C GLY A 179 -6.42 -7.46 11.34
N LYS A 180 -6.70 -8.25 12.37
CA LYS A 180 -6.93 -9.70 12.22
C LYS A 180 -8.18 -10.05 11.39
N ASP A 181 -9.16 -9.14 11.32
CA ASP A 181 -10.38 -9.38 10.56
C ASP A 181 -10.09 -9.55 9.06
N ALA A 182 -8.96 -9.02 8.57
CA ALA A 182 -8.49 -9.25 7.20
C ALA A 182 -8.28 -10.74 6.86
N TYR A 183 -7.87 -11.54 7.85
CA TYR A 183 -7.46 -12.93 7.65
C TYR A 183 -8.60 -13.79 7.15
N ASN A 184 -9.76 -13.69 7.79
CA ASN A 184 -10.92 -14.52 7.46
C ASN A 184 -11.90 -13.84 6.50
N SER A 185 -11.92 -12.50 6.43
CA SER A 185 -12.82 -11.76 5.54
C SER A 185 -12.31 -11.71 4.09
N VAL A 186 -11.00 -11.52 3.88
CA VAL A 186 -10.44 -11.31 2.54
C VAL A 186 -9.32 -12.28 2.19
N TYR A 187 -8.37 -12.60 3.08
CA TYR A 187 -7.25 -13.49 2.71
C TYR A 187 -7.71 -14.92 2.40
N THR A 188 -8.72 -15.45 3.08
CA THR A 188 -9.39 -16.71 2.70
C THR A 188 -9.92 -16.66 1.26
N LYS A 189 -10.45 -15.52 0.81
CA LYS A 189 -10.93 -15.31 -0.56
C LYS A 189 -9.80 -15.21 -1.57
N VAL A 190 -8.66 -14.64 -1.18
CA VAL A 190 -7.44 -14.70 -2.00
C VAL A 190 -7.00 -16.16 -2.17
N LEU A 191 -6.98 -16.96 -1.10
CA LEU A 191 -6.61 -18.38 -1.16
C LEU A 191 -7.57 -19.19 -2.04
N GLU A 192 -8.89 -19.00 -1.89
CA GLU A 192 -9.90 -19.61 -2.74
C GLU A 192 -9.70 -19.25 -4.23
N HIS A 193 -9.46 -17.97 -4.53
CA HIS A 193 -9.17 -17.49 -5.89
C HIS A 193 -7.91 -18.14 -6.47
N CYS A 194 -6.82 -18.09 -5.71
CA CYS A 194 -5.53 -18.66 -6.13
C CYS A 194 -5.63 -20.18 -6.34
N GLY A 195 -6.33 -20.88 -5.46
CA GLY A 195 -6.58 -22.32 -5.58
C GLY A 195 -7.47 -22.70 -6.77
N LYS A 196 -8.41 -21.83 -7.15
CA LYS A 196 -9.27 -22.00 -8.33
C LYS A 196 -8.50 -21.82 -9.64
N VAL A 197 -7.75 -20.73 -9.77
CA VAL A 197 -7.06 -20.36 -11.03
C VAL A 197 -5.70 -21.02 -11.19
N GLN A 198 -5.07 -21.45 -10.09
CA GLN A 198 -3.80 -22.18 -10.02
C GLN A 198 -2.59 -21.50 -10.70
N SER A 199 -2.73 -20.24 -11.09
CA SER A 199 -1.69 -19.45 -11.77
C SER A 199 -1.03 -18.42 -10.87
N ARG A 200 -1.49 -18.27 -9.62
CA ARG A 200 -1.06 -17.18 -8.74
C ARG A 200 -1.07 -17.58 -7.28
N ILE A 201 -0.32 -16.83 -6.48
CA ILE A 201 -0.22 -16.99 -5.02
C ILE A 201 -0.59 -15.69 -4.29
N GLY A 202 -1.14 -15.80 -3.08
CA GLY A 202 -1.35 -14.66 -2.18
C GLY A 202 -0.10 -14.35 -1.37
N ILE A 203 0.26 -13.07 -1.25
CA ILE A 203 1.27 -12.58 -0.29
C ILE A 203 0.54 -11.80 0.79
N PHE A 204 0.56 -12.35 2.01
CA PHE A 204 -0.20 -11.84 3.14
C PHE A 204 0.69 -11.17 4.18
N ASP A 205 0.14 -10.15 4.81
CA ASP A 205 0.74 -9.48 5.95
C ASP A 205 0.05 -9.96 7.23
N LEU A 206 0.81 -10.20 8.29
CA LEU A 206 0.20 -10.31 9.62
C LEU A 206 -0.07 -8.90 10.15
N ARG A 207 -1.07 -8.75 11.03
CA ARG A 207 -1.38 -7.50 11.70
C ARG A 207 -0.15 -7.00 12.46
N LYS A 208 -0.10 -5.69 12.70
CA LYS A 208 0.99 -5.10 13.47
C LYS A 208 1.01 -5.68 14.89
N GLN A 209 2.21 -5.99 15.37
CA GLN A 209 2.41 -6.44 16.74
C GLN A 209 2.24 -5.26 17.71
N ALA A 210 1.47 -5.47 18.76
CA ALA A 210 1.31 -4.48 19.82
C ALA A 210 2.54 -4.45 20.74
N ALA A 211 2.78 -3.32 21.40
CA ALA A 211 3.85 -3.21 22.38
C ALA A 211 3.70 -4.27 23.50
N GLY A 212 4.77 -5.03 23.76
CA GLY A 212 4.77 -6.08 24.78
C GLY A 212 4.06 -7.39 24.39
N GLU A 213 3.45 -7.46 23.22
CA GLU A 213 2.86 -8.69 22.68
C GLU A 213 3.95 -9.68 22.26
N LYS A 214 3.73 -10.98 22.48
CA LYS A 214 4.65 -12.02 22.00
C LYS A 214 4.40 -12.34 20.54
N THR A 215 5.46 -12.53 19.78
CA THR A 215 5.38 -12.85 18.36
C THR A 215 4.64 -14.18 18.14
N GLU A 216 4.81 -15.14 19.04
CA GLU A 216 4.15 -16.45 18.95
C GLU A 216 2.62 -16.34 19.03
N ASP A 217 2.09 -15.45 19.88
CA ASP A 217 0.65 -15.26 20.05
C ASP A 217 0.04 -14.67 18.76
N LEU A 218 0.72 -13.69 18.17
CA LEU A 218 0.34 -13.06 16.90
C LEU A 218 0.39 -14.05 15.71
N VAL A 219 1.41 -14.90 15.65
CA VAL A 219 1.52 -15.94 14.62
C VAL A 219 0.44 -17.02 14.80
N GLN A 220 0.14 -17.39 16.03
CA GLN A 220 -0.91 -18.38 16.32
C GLN A 220 -2.29 -17.84 15.99
N GLU A 221 -2.56 -16.56 16.24
CA GLU A 221 -3.80 -15.87 15.82
C GLU A 221 -4.00 -15.99 14.31
N PHE A 222 -3.00 -15.63 13.51
CA PHE A 222 -3.08 -15.77 12.05
C PHE A 222 -3.34 -17.22 11.62
N ARG A 223 -2.58 -18.18 12.18
CA ARG A 223 -2.72 -19.60 11.82
C ARG A 223 -4.09 -20.18 12.17
N ASN A 224 -4.72 -19.70 13.23
CA ASN A 224 -6.06 -20.13 13.61
C ASN A 224 -7.13 -19.54 12.68
N ASP A 225 -6.98 -18.26 12.30
CA ASP A 225 -8.03 -17.51 11.61
C ASP A 225 -7.99 -17.66 10.07
N ILE A 226 -6.81 -17.95 9.48
CA ILE A 226 -6.66 -18.10 8.02
C ILE A 226 -7.34 -19.37 7.46
N GLY A 227 -7.65 -20.34 8.33
CA GLY A 227 -8.27 -21.61 7.96
C GLY A 227 -7.31 -22.64 7.38
N VAL A 228 -7.84 -23.63 6.66
CA VAL A 228 -7.08 -24.81 6.18
C VAL A 228 -7.17 -25.04 4.66
N ASN A 229 -7.95 -24.24 3.94
CA ASN A 229 -8.21 -24.43 2.53
C ASN A 229 -7.14 -23.73 1.68
N PHE A 230 -6.65 -24.41 0.64
CA PHE A 230 -5.73 -23.87 -0.36
C PHE A 230 -4.44 -23.23 0.18
N LEU A 231 -3.98 -23.63 1.39
CA LEU A 231 -2.82 -23.03 2.06
C LEU A 231 -1.52 -23.07 1.24
N ASN A 232 -1.41 -24.01 0.28
CA ASN A 232 -0.28 -24.09 -0.64
C ASN A 232 -0.23 -22.95 -1.68
N TYR A 233 -1.24 -22.08 -1.72
CA TYR A 233 -1.34 -20.91 -2.61
C TYR A 233 -1.17 -19.57 -1.86
N GLY A 234 -0.69 -19.59 -0.62
CA GLY A 234 -0.44 -18.38 0.14
C GLY A 234 0.89 -18.41 0.89
N THR A 235 1.47 -17.24 1.08
CA THR A 235 2.61 -17.03 1.96
C THR A 235 2.32 -15.83 2.85
N ALA A 236 2.77 -15.87 4.10
CA ALA A 236 2.48 -14.83 5.08
C ALA A 236 3.78 -14.32 5.72
N TYR A 237 3.89 -13.00 5.87
CA TYR A 237 5.11 -12.35 6.30
C TYR A 237 4.90 -11.45 7.52
N TYR A 238 5.90 -11.53 8.40
CA TYR A 238 6.11 -10.73 9.59
C TYR A 238 7.64 -10.69 9.81
N PRO A 239 8.24 -9.63 10.40
CA PRO A 239 7.62 -8.45 10.99
C PRO A 239 7.25 -7.34 9.99
N TRP A 240 6.52 -6.34 10.49
CA TRP A 240 6.39 -5.05 9.81
C TRP A 240 7.76 -4.39 9.68
N LEU A 241 7.97 -3.67 8.58
CA LEU A 241 9.27 -3.13 8.22
C LEU A 241 9.37 -1.68 8.65
N LYS A 242 10.47 -1.32 9.32
CA LYS A 242 10.87 0.08 9.51
C LYS A 242 11.66 0.52 8.28
N THR A 243 11.06 1.38 7.46
CA THR A 243 11.57 1.76 6.14
C THR A 243 12.06 3.20 6.11
N THR A 244 12.52 3.62 4.93
CA THR A 244 12.88 5.01 4.61
C THR A 244 12.12 5.49 3.37
N ILE A 245 10.95 4.91 3.10
CA ILE A 245 10.14 5.21 1.91
C ILE A 245 9.64 6.66 1.98
N VAL A 246 8.98 7.03 3.08
CA VAL A 246 8.46 8.39 3.30
C VAL A 246 9.58 9.32 3.72
N GLN A 247 9.83 10.35 2.91
CA GLN A 247 10.89 11.32 3.11
C GLN A 247 10.48 12.46 4.04
N PRO A 248 11.43 13.15 4.70
CA PRO A 248 11.13 14.31 5.56
C PRO A 248 10.36 15.46 4.88
N GLY A 249 10.42 15.58 3.56
CA GLY A 249 9.68 16.60 2.81
C GLY A 249 8.21 16.25 2.54
N GLU A 250 7.79 15.02 2.86
CA GLU A 250 6.43 14.52 2.60
C GLU A 250 5.51 14.65 3.83
N VAL A 251 6.04 15.12 4.96
CA VAL A 251 5.28 15.35 6.19
C VAL A 251 5.26 16.84 6.54
N ASP A 252 4.07 17.35 6.86
CA ASP A 252 3.87 18.75 7.21
C ASP A 252 2.80 18.90 8.32
N PHE A 253 2.40 20.13 8.61
CA PHE A 253 1.41 20.40 9.67
C PHE A 253 0.00 19.89 9.28
N GLU A 254 -0.28 19.63 8.01
CA GLU A 254 -1.57 19.08 7.56
C GLU A 254 -1.70 17.59 7.91
N ASN A 255 -0.62 16.93 8.31
CA ASN A 255 -0.66 15.60 8.92
C ASN A 255 -1.14 15.63 10.38
N LEU A 256 -1.29 16.79 11.01
CA LEU A 256 -1.86 16.88 12.35
C LEU A 256 -3.37 17.04 12.26
N ASP A 257 -4.07 16.36 13.17
CA ASP A 257 -5.51 16.55 13.34
C ASP A 257 -5.81 18.05 13.60
N PRO A 258 -6.85 18.63 12.98
CA PRO A 258 -7.20 20.04 13.18
C PRO A 258 -7.46 20.45 14.63
N SER A 259 -7.77 19.50 15.51
CA SER A 259 -7.94 19.72 16.95
C SER A 259 -6.62 19.91 17.71
N VAL A 260 -5.47 19.58 17.11
CA VAL A 260 -4.15 19.80 17.71
C VAL A 260 -3.82 21.29 17.71
N ASP A 261 -3.92 21.91 18.89
CA ASP A 261 -3.59 23.32 19.07
C ASP A 261 -2.07 23.55 19.18
N LEU A 262 -1.42 23.67 18.02
CA LEU A 262 0.04 23.91 17.94
C LEU A 262 0.52 25.10 18.76
N GLU A 263 -0.32 26.11 18.99
CA GLU A 263 0.05 27.26 19.84
C GLU A 263 0.25 26.87 21.30
N LYS A 264 -0.50 25.87 21.79
CA LYS A 264 -0.35 25.33 23.15
C LYS A 264 0.64 24.18 23.22
N THR A 265 0.73 23.39 22.16
CA THR A 265 1.62 22.23 22.07
C THR A 265 3.09 22.64 22.00
N LEU A 266 3.40 23.68 21.21
CA LEU A 266 4.78 24.11 20.98
C LEU A 266 5.24 25.08 22.09
N PRO A 267 6.32 24.76 22.82
CA PRO A 267 6.82 25.61 23.91
C PRO A 267 7.56 26.86 23.43
N GLU A 268 8.03 26.88 22.18
CA GLU A 268 8.84 27.98 21.66
C GLU A 268 7.97 29.21 21.33
N SER A 269 8.23 30.33 21.99
CA SER A 269 7.47 31.58 21.80
C SER A 269 7.50 32.09 20.35
N SER A 270 8.62 31.91 19.65
CA SER A 270 8.74 32.21 18.22
C SER A 270 7.75 31.40 17.37
N ALA A 271 7.55 30.13 17.71
CA ALA A 271 6.61 29.27 17.01
C ALA A 271 5.16 29.64 17.32
N GLN A 272 4.86 29.99 18.57
CA GLN A 272 3.53 30.49 18.98
C GLN A 272 3.13 31.73 18.17
N GLU A 273 4.04 32.68 17.96
CA GLU A 273 3.79 33.86 17.12
C GLU A 273 3.58 33.50 15.64
N VAL A 274 4.30 32.50 15.11
CA VAL A 274 4.08 31.97 13.76
C VAL A 274 2.68 31.37 13.64
N VAL A 275 2.25 30.56 14.61
CA VAL A 275 0.91 29.95 14.66
C VAL A 275 -0.18 31.03 14.70
N LYS A 276 -0.06 32.05 15.57
CA LYS A 276 -1.03 33.15 15.68
C LYS A 276 -1.20 33.90 14.36
N LYS A 277 -0.09 34.24 13.68
CA LYS A 277 -0.12 34.93 12.38
C LYS A 277 -0.81 34.09 11.30
N PHE A 278 -0.54 32.78 11.28
CA PHE A 278 -1.19 31.88 10.34
C PHE A 278 -2.70 31.74 10.63
N LYS A 279 -3.10 31.56 11.89
CA LYS A 279 -4.51 31.51 12.30
C LYS A 279 -5.29 32.79 11.95
N ALA A 280 -4.62 33.95 11.92
CA ALA A 280 -5.22 35.22 11.51
C ALA A 280 -5.39 35.36 9.97
N THR A 281 -4.80 34.47 9.17
CA THR A 281 -4.89 34.50 7.72
C THR A 281 -6.14 33.74 7.26
N ALA A 282 -7.12 34.46 6.70
CA ALA A 282 -8.31 33.83 6.14
C ALA A 282 -7.98 33.09 4.83
N ASN A 283 -8.42 31.84 4.71
CA ASN A 283 -8.28 31.00 3.50
C ASN A 283 -6.85 30.95 2.92
N PRO A 284 -5.86 30.42 3.68
CA PRO A 284 -4.48 30.36 3.22
C PRO A 284 -4.35 29.48 1.98
N ASP A 285 -3.72 30.02 0.93
CA ASP A 285 -3.37 29.29 -0.28
C ASP A 285 -2.18 28.34 -0.04
N SER A 286 -1.84 27.54 -1.05
CA SER A 286 -0.73 26.56 -0.96
C SER A 286 0.61 27.22 -0.63
N SER A 287 0.87 28.43 -1.15
CA SER A 287 2.11 29.16 -0.90
C SER A 287 2.21 29.63 0.56
N THR A 288 1.11 30.14 1.12
CA THR A 288 1.01 30.55 2.52
C THR A 288 1.20 29.35 3.45
N LYS A 289 0.59 28.21 3.14
CA LYS A 289 0.76 26.96 3.91
C LYS A 289 2.20 26.47 3.90
N GLN A 290 2.87 26.52 2.74
CA GLN A 290 4.27 26.14 2.63
C GLN A 290 5.16 27.07 3.47
N ASN A 291 4.94 28.38 3.39
CA ASN A 291 5.69 29.37 4.17
C ASN A 291 5.46 29.19 5.69
N TYR A 292 4.22 28.88 6.09
CA TYR A 292 3.88 28.57 7.48
C TYR A 292 4.63 27.33 7.98
N HIS A 293 4.61 26.24 7.22
CA HIS A 293 5.36 25.03 7.54
C HIS A 293 6.86 25.29 7.69
N GLN A 294 7.48 26.01 6.75
CA GLN A 294 8.91 26.34 6.83
C GLN A 294 9.23 27.22 8.04
N SER A 295 8.35 28.19 8.34
CA SER A 295 8.50 29.07 9.50
C SER A 295 8.40 28.30 10.81
N LEU A 296 7.49 27.32 10.91
CA LEU A 296 7.40 26.42 12.07
C LEU A 296 8.67 25.58 12.23
N LYS A 297 9.18 24.97 11.15
CA LYS A 297 10.44 24.20 11.21
C LYS A 297 11.61 25.05 11.67
N ALA A 298 11.71 26.28 11.20
CA ALA A 298 12.78 27.20 11.60
C ALA A 298 12.64 27.69 13.06
N SER A 299 11.43 27.71 13.62
CA SER A 299 11.13 28.33 14.91
C SER A 299 10.86 27.34 16.05
N SER A 300 10.72 26.04 15.78
CA SER A 300 10.42 25.01 16.78
C SER A 300 11.14 23.68 16.50
N PRO A 301 12.20 23.34 17.26
CA PRO A 301 12.73 21.98 17.30
C PRO A 301 11.69 20.94 17.73
N THR A 302 10.76 21.33 18.61
CA THR A 302 9.66 20.46 19.05
C THR A 302 8.76 20.05 17.87
N TYR A 303 8.43 20.99 16.99
CA TYR A 303 7.68 20.70 15.77
C TYR A 303 8.43 19.74 14.85
N ILE A 304 9.75 19.91 14.68
CA ILE A 304 10.57 18.97 13.91
C ILE A 304 10.47 17.56 14.52
N ASN A 305 10.61 17.41 15.84
CA ASN A 305 10.50 16.11 16.50
C ASN A 305 9.12 15.47 16.29
N ILE A 306 8.03 16.25 16.37
CA ILE A 306 6.67 15.75 16.08
C ILE A 306 6.58 15.22 14.65
N LEU A 307 7.13 15.95 13.66
CA LEU A 307 7.14 15.49 12.27
C LEU A 307 8.00 14.23 12.07
N GLU A 308 9.12 14.11 12.79
CA GLU A 308 9.95 12.91 12.76
C GLU A 308 9.21 11.69 13.34
N GLU A 309 8.45 11.86 14.41
CA GLU A 309 7.57 10.81 14.97
C GLU A 309 6.47 10.41 13.98
N ILE A 310 5.78 11.37 13.37
CA ILE A 310 4.80 11.11 12.30
C ILE A 310 5.45 10.33 11.16
N ARG A 311 6.62 10.76 10.70
CA ARG A 311 7.35 10.12 9.61
C ARG A 311 7.79 8.70 9.99
N SER A 312 8.19 8.48 11.24
CA SER A 312 8.54 7.17 11.77
C SER A 312 7.35 6.22 11.71
N ARG A 313 6.16 6.69 12.13
CA ARG A 313 4.90 5.92 12.02
C ARG A 313 4.55 5.58 10.57
N LEU A 314 4.69 6.55 9.67
CA LEU A 314 4.41 6.36 8.25
C LEU A 314 5.39 5.42 7.52
N ASN A 315 6.60 5.28 8.06
CA ASN A 315 7.61 4.38 7.53
C ASN A 315 7.55 2.97 8.10
N GLU A 316 6.63 2.69 9.02
CA GLU A 316 6.36 1.34 9.48
C GLU A 316 5.30 0.68 8.58
N LEU A 317 5.76 -0.14 7.64
CA LEU A 317 4.95 -0.65 6.54
C LEU A 317 4.76 -2.18 6.59
N PRO A 318 3.64 -2.70 6.08
CA PRO A 318 3.47 -4.13 5.85
C PRO A 318 4.53 -4.66 4.86
N PRO A 319 5.08 -5.88 5.08
CA PRO A 319 6.17 -6.42 4.27
C PRO A 319 5.77 -6.87 2.85
N SER A 320 4.50 -7.15 2.56
CA SER A 320 4.07 -7.80 1.32
C SER A 320 4.53 -7.10 0.04
N GLY A 321 4.54 -5.76 0.03
CA GLY A 321 5.07 -4.98 -1.11
C GLY A 321 6.57 -5.18 -1.34
N ALA A 322 7.37 -5.20 -0.27
CA ALA A 322 8.82 -5.46 -0.36
C ALA A 322 9.11 -6.88 -0.84
N ILE A 323 8.36 -7.85 -0.32
CA ILE A 323 8.52 -9.27 -0.67
C ILE A 323 8.14 -9.51 -2.13
N ALA A 324 7.03 -8.94 -2.61
CA ALA A 324 6.66 -9.03 -4.02
C ALA A 324 7.78 -8.47 -4.92
N GLY A 325 8.44 -7.39 -4.51
CA GLY A 325 9.58 -6.81 -5.22
C GLY A 325 10.77 -7.78 -5.23
N THR A 326 11.06 -8.38 -4.07
CA THR A 326 12.14 -9.36 -3.93
C THR A 326 11.90 -10.61 -4.77
N TYR A 327 10.68 -11.14 -4.79
CA TYR A 327 10.30 -12.25 -5.66
C TYR A 327 10.53 -11.91 -7.13
N THR A 328 10.09 -10.73 -7.55
CA THR A 328 10.30 -10.23 -8.92
C THR A 328 11.79 -10.14 -9.27
N MET A 329 12.59 -9.60 -8.36
CA MET A 329 14.04 -9.49 -8.54
C MET A 329 14.72 -10.87 -8.63
N VAL A 330 14.38 -11.80 -7.74
CA VAL A 330 14.97 -13.14 -7.70
C VAL A 330 14.59 -13.93 -8.95
N ASP A 331 13.32 -13.90 -9.36
CA ASP A 331 12.87 -14.56 -10.58
C ASP A 331 13.64 -14.06 -11.81
N ASN A 332 13.78 -12.74 -11.94
CA ASN A 332 14.46 -12.13 -13.09
C ASN A 332 15.98 -12.38 -13.11
N THR A 333 16.61 -12.62 -11.95
CA THR A 333 18.08 -12.75 -11.86
C THR A 333 18.56 -14.19 -11.65
N ARG A 334 17.73 -15.04 -11.07
CA ARG A 334 18.09 -16.39 -10.60
C ARG A 334 17.09 -17.46 -11.02
N GLY A 335 15.86 -17.08 -11.38
CA GLY A 335 14.77 -17.99 -11.74
C GLY A 335 13.97 -18.50 -10.54
N VAL A 336 12.74 -18.97 -10.83
CA VAL A 336 11.69 -19.37 -9.87
C VAL A 336 12.07 -20.48 -8.88
N TRP A 337 13.13 -21.24 -9.16
CA TRP A 337 13.59 -22.34 -8.30
C TRP A 337 14.47 -21.86 -7.14
N LYS A 338 14.87 -20.58 -7.12
CA LYS A 338 15.76 -20.05 -6.09
C LYS A 338 14.95 -19.50 -4.91
N SER A 339 15.20 -20.09 -3.74
CA SER A 339 14.70 -19.61 -2.45
C SER A 339 15.40 -18.34 -1.98
#